data_AF-W4UTB9-F1
#
_entry.id   AF-W4UTB9-F1
#
_cell.length_a   1.000
_cell.length_b   1.000
_cell.length_c   1.000
_cell.angle_alpha   90.00
_cell.angle_beta   90.00
_cell.angle_gamma   90.00
#
_symmetry.space_group_name_H-M   'P 1'
#
loop_
_entity.id
_entity.type
_entity.pdbx_description
1 polymer ?
#
loop_
_entity_poly.entity_id
_entity_poly.type
_entity_poly.pdbx_seq_one_letter_code
_entity_poly.pdbx_strand_id
1 'polypeptide(L)'
;MPGRAIDGEFIQSMEMGNEMPKSCPFHCIKTCDYSRSPYCIAQCLYQAARGNMKKGYAFTGINVHLSEKISSVKELISNLKLQFSAAELAYSKQLQSGK
;
A
#
# COMPACT_ATOMS: atom_id res chain seq x y z
N MET A 1 4.65 12.47 6.72
CA MET A 1 4.05 11.15 7.01
C MET A 1 4.74 10.13 6.12
N PRO A 2 5.59 9.24 6.66
CA PRO A 2 6.25 8.23 5.84
C PRO A 2 5.25 7.12 5.50
N GLY A 3 4.81 7.07 4.25
CA GLY A 3 3.96 6.00 3.73
C GLY A 3 4.50 5.54 2.38
N ARG A 4 4.44 4.22 2.12
CA ARG A 4 4.87 3.65 0.84
C ARG A 4 3.65 3.44 -0.04
N ALA A 5 3.69 4.00 -1.25
CA ALA A 5 2.65 3.86 -2.25
C ALA A 5 3.23 3.25 -3.52
N ILE A 6 2.33 2.72 -4.36
CA ILE A 6 2.67 2.39 -5.75
C ILE A 6 3.07 3.68 -6.45
N ASP A 7 4.22 3.67 -7.12
CA ASP A 7 4.65 4.79 -7.93
C ASP A 7 3.74 4.92 -9.17
N GLY A 8 3.31 6.14 -9.46
CA GLY A 8 2.35 6.45 -10.51
C GLY A 8 2.19 7.95 -10.72
N GLU A 9 1.35 8.33 -11.68
CA GLU A 9 1.19 9.72 -12.15
C GLU A 9 0.96 10.72 -11.00
N PHE A 10 0.11 10.36 -10.03
CA PHE A 10 -0.18 11.23 -8.88
C PHE A 10 1.05 11.47 -7.99
N ILE A 11 1.83 10.42 -7.69
CA ILE A 11 3.01 10.53 -6.82
C ILE A 11 4.06 11.43 -7.48
N GLN A 12 4.31 11.23 -8.77
CA GLN A 12 5.23 12.06 -9.56
C GLN A 12 4.76 13.52 -9.62
N SER A 13 3.46 13.76 -9.83
CA SER A 13 2.86 15.11 -9.83
C SER A 13 3.01 15.80 -8.47
N MET A 14 2.80 15.04 -7.39
CA MET A 14 2.93 15.51 -6.02
C MET A 14 4.38 15.87 -5.66
N GLU A 15 5.35 15.05 -6.08
CA GLU A 15 6.78 15.32 -5.92
C GLU A 15 7.23 16.58 -6.68
N MET A 16 6.60 16.88 -7.83
CA MET A 16 6.79 18.13 -8.55
C MET A 16 6.10 19.35 -7.89
N GLY A 17 5.30 19.14 -6.84
CA GLY A 17 4.60 20.21 -6.11
C GLY A 17 3.27 20.66 -6.74
N ASN A 18 2.74 19.92 -7.73
CA ASN A 18 1.54 20.32 -8.46
C ASN A 18 0.22 19.98 -7.76
N GLU A 19 0.25 19.17 -6.69
CA GLU A 19 -0.93 18.62 -6.02
C GLU A 19 -1.31 19.33 -4.71
N MET A 20 -0.72 20.52 -4.45
CA MET A 20 -0.91 21.24 -3.21
C MET A 20 -2.39 21.66 -3.02
N PRO A 21 -3.02 21.33 -1.88
CA PRO A 21 -4.44 21.57 -1.68
C PRO A 21 -4.72 23.03 -1.36
N LYS A 22 -5.75 23.61 -1.99
CA LYS A 22 -6.19 24.99 -1.71
C LYS A 22 -6.99 25.12 -0.41
N SER A 23 -7.59 24.03 0.05
CA SER A 23 -8.39 23.96 1.27
C SER A 23 -8.46 22.53 1.79
N CYS A 24 -8.91 22.34 3.04
CA CYS A 24 -9.18 21.03 3.61
C CYS A 24 -10.69 20.74 3.60
N PRO A 25 -11.21 19.95 2.65
CA PRO A 25 -12.67 19.71 2.58
C PRO A 25 -13.19 18.78 3.68
N PHE A 26 -12.34 17.91 4.24
CA PHE A 26 -12.79 16.80 5.10
C PHE A 26 -12.46 16.96 6.58
N HIS A 27 -11.47 17.79 6.94
CA HIS A 27 -10.99 17.96 8.32
C HIS A 27 -10.78 16.63 9.09
N CYS A 28 -10.28 15.60 8.40
CA CYS A 28 -10.21 14.22 8.91
C CYS A 28 -9.38 14.04 10.18
N ILE A 29 -8.33 14.84 10.34
CA ILE A 29 -7.44 14.80 11.51
C ILE A 29 -7.31 16.22 12.07
N LYS A 30 -7.35 16.34 13.40
CA LYS A 30 -7.30 17.63 14.10
C LYS A 30 -6.02 18.41 13.86
N THR A 31 -4.91 17.70 13.62
CA THR A 31 -3.57 18.27 13.42
C THR A 31 -3.23 18.49 11.95
N CYS A 32 -4.20 18.36 11.03
CA CYS A 32 -3.97 18.60 9.61
C CYS A 32 -3.71 20.09 9.37
N ASP A 33 -2.54 20.40 8.84
CA ASP A 33 -2.26 21.70 8.26
C ASP A 33 -2.14 21.55 6.74
N TYR A 34 -3.22 21.86 6.03
CA TYR A 34 -3.27 21.74 4.57
C TYR A 34 -2.29 22.71 3.87
N SER A 35 -1.92 23.82 4.51
CA SER A 35 -0.97 24.79 3.95
C SER A 35 0.47 24.25 3.88
N ARG A 36 0.78 23.27 4.72
CA ARG A 36 2.10 22.60 4.79
C ARG A 36 2.08 21.19 4.23
N SER A 37 0.90 20.70 3.86
CA SER A 37 0.73 19.34 3.35
C SER A 37 0.85 19.34 1.83
N PRO A 38 1.64 18.43 1.23
CA PRO A 38 1.85 18.40 -0.23
C PRO A 38 0.59 17.98 -1.00
N TYR A 39 -0.39 17.38 -0.32
CA TYR A 39 -1.68 16.94 -0.87
C TYR A 39 -2.68 16.67 0.27
N CYS A 40 -3.96 16.48 -0.06
CA CYS A 40 -4.98 16.01 0.89
C CYS A 40 -5.16 14.49 0.80
N ILE A 41 -4.65 13.74 1.79
CA ILE A 41 -4.71 12.26 1.80
C ILE A 41 -6.13 11.71 1.64
N ALA A 42 -7.12 12.29 2.32
CA ALA A 42 -8.49 11.81 2.27
C ALA A 42 -9.09 11.97 0.86
N GLN A 43 -8.79 13.08 0.19
CA GLN A 43 -9.22 13.31 -1.18
C GLN A 43 -8.59 12.29 -2.14
N CYS A 44 -7.28 12.06 -2.01
CA CYS A 44 -6.54 11.11 -2.86
C CYS A 44 -7.05 9.67 -2.67
N LEU A 45 -7.28 9.25 -1.43
CA LEU A 45 -7.83 7.92 -1.13
C LEU A 45 -9.26 7.77 -1.66
N TYR A 46 -10.08 8.82 -1.58
CA TYR A 46 -11.41 8.82 -2.18
C TYR A 46 -11.36 8.69 -3.71
N GLN A 47 -10.45 9.40 -4.38
CA GLN A 47 -10.24 9.27 -5.83
C GLN A 47 -9.79 7.85 -6.21
N ALA A 48 -8.83 7.29 -5.47
CA ALA A 48 -8.35 5.92 -5.68
C ALA A 48 -9.47 4.89 -5.48
N ALA A 49 -10.30 5.04 -4.45
CA ALA A 49 -11.46 4.18 -4.21
C ALA A 49 -12.49 4.23 -5.35
N ARG A 50 -12.57 5.36 -6.07
CA ARG A 50 -13.39 5.52 -7.28
C ARG A 50 -12.69 5.04 -8.58
N GLY A 51 -11.49 4.49 -8.48
CA GLY A 51 -10.68 4.04 -9.63
C GLY A 51 -9.91 5.16 -10.35
N ASN A 52 -9.93 6.40 -9.85
CA ASN A 52 -9.19 7.51 -10.45
C ASN A 52 -7.76 7.59 -9.90
N MET A 53 -6.89 6.72 -10.39
CA MET A 53 -5.48 6.66 -10.00
C MET A 53 -4.63 7.83 -10.54
N LYS A 54 -5.16 8.68 -11.42
CA LYS A 54 -4.48 9.92 -11.84
C LYS A 54 -4.47 10.98 -10.74
N LYS A 55 -5.46 10.96 -9.85
CA LYS A 55 -5.61 11.89 -8.71
C LYS A 55 -5.58 11.18 -7.36
N GLY A 56 -5.11 9.94 -7.35
CA GLY A 56 -5.11 9.08 -6.18
C GLY A 56 -3.94 8.11 -6.23
N TYR A 57 -3.70 7.42 -5.14
CA TYR A 57 -2.66 6.41 -5.04
C TYR A 57 -3.11 5.29 -4.11
N ALA A 58 -2.43 4.15 -4.17
CA ALA A 58 -2.66 3.02 -3.28
C ALA A 58 -1.41 2.79 -2.43
N PHE A 59 -1.59 2.74 -1.11
CA PHE A 59 -0.54 2.32 -0.20
C PHE A 59 -0.19 0.85 -0.43
N THR A 60 1.09 0.51 -0.30
CA THR A 60 1.54 -0.84 -0.58
C THR A 60 2.83 -1.23 0.16
N GLY A 61 3.04 -2.54 0.29
CA GLY A 61 4.28 -3.13 0.77
C GLY A 61 5.33 -3.28 -0.34
N ILE A 62 6.58 -3.57 0.03
CA ILE A 62 7.70 -3.73 -0.92
C ILE A 62 7.50 -4.90 -1.90
N ASN A 63 6.82 -5.95 -1.45
CA ASN A 63 6.60 -7.19 -2.23
C ASN A 63 5.29 -7.20 -3.01
N VAL A 64 4.69 -6.03 -3.29
CA VAL A 64 3.41 -5.92 -4.01
C VAL A 64 3.42 -6.60 -5.38
N HIS A 65 4.58 -6.59 -6.05
CA HIS A 65 4.78 -7.21 -7.35
C HIS A 65 4.53 -8.73 -7.35
N LEU A 66 4.55 -9.39 -6.18
CA LEU A 66 4.20 -10.81 -6.04
C LEU A 66 2.68 -11.06 -6.09
N SER A 67 1.85 -10.02 -6.03
CA SER A 67 0.39 -10.13 -6.07
C SER A 67 -0.14 -10.08 -7.51
N GLU A 68 -0.18 -11.23 -8.17
CA GLU A 68 -0.53 -11.34 -9.60
C GLU A 68 -2.02 -11.63 -9.87
N LYS A 69 -2.79 -11.98 -8.84
CA LYS A 69 -4.21 -12.33 -8.99
C LYS A 69 -5.06 -11.85 -7.81
N ILE A 70 -6.32 -11.55 -8.09
CA ILE A 70 -7.33 -11.34 -7.06
C ILE A 70 -7.67 -12.72 -6.45
N SER A 71 -7.52 -12.85 -5.15
CA SER A 71 -7.80 -14.08 -4.41
C SER A 71 -8.82 -13.82 -3.32
N SER A 72 -9.63 -14.83 -2.98
CA SER A 72 -10.51 -14.73 -1.82
C SER A 72 -9.69 -14.76 -0.52
N VAL A 73 -10.23 -14.16 0.55
CA VAL A 73 -9.60 -14.21 1.88
C VAL A 73 -9.40 -15.66 2.33
N LYS A 74 -10.39 -16.54 2.10
CA LYS A 74 -10.33 -17.96 2.45
C LYS A 74 -9.17 -18.67 1.77
N GLU A 75 -9.02 -18.48 0.45
CA GLU A 75 -7.92 -19.04 -0.32
C GLU A 75 -6.56 -18.52 0.18
N LEU A 76 -6.43 -17.19 0.31
CA LEU A 76 -5.17 -16.56 0.73
C LEU A 76 -4.69 -17.09 2.09
N ILE A 77 -5.57 -17.10 3.09
CA ILE A 77 -5.23 -17.57 4.44
C ILE A 77 -4.90 -19.07 4.43
N SER A 78 -5.60 -19.88 3.63
CA SER A 78 -5.33 -21.32 3.52
C SER A 78 -3.95 -21.56 2.90
N ASN A 79 -3.62 -20.84 1.83
CA ASN A 79 -2.31 -20.92 1.18
C ASN A 79 -1.18 -20.49 2.12
N LEU A 80 -1.35 -19.39 2.86
CA LEU A 80 -0.35 -18.92 3.81
C LEU A 80 -0.05 -19.96 4.90
N LYS A 81 -1.09 -20.61 5.46
CA LYS A 81 -0.91 -21.67 6.46
C LYS A 81 -0.16 -22.87 5.88
N LEU A 82 -0.58 -23.35 4.71
CA LEU A 82 0.06 -24.49 4.04
C LEU A 82 1.53 -24.21 3.72
N GLN A 83 1.82 -23.04 3.14
CA GLN A 83 3.18 -22.62 2.80
C GLN A 83 4.06 -22.48 4.03
N PHE A 84 3.53 -21.93 5.14
CA PHE A 84 4.27 -21.82 6.38
C PHE A 84 4.63 -23.18 6.96
N SER A 85 3.67 -24.11 7.07
CA SER A 85 3.95 -25.47 7.58
C SER A 85 4.91 -26.24 6.68
N ALA A 86 4.83 -26.07 5.35
CA ALA A 86 5.77 -26.67 4.42
C ALA A 86 7.20 -26.11 4.60
N ALA A 87 7.33 -24.79 4.80
CA ALA A 87 8.61 -24.14 5.07
C ALA A 87 9.22 -24.60 6.39
N GLU A 88 8.42 -24.75 7.46
CA GLU A 88 8.87 -25.25 8.76
C GLU A 88 9.43 -26.68 8.67
N LEU A 89 8.74 -27.57 7.94
CA LEU A 89 9.20 -28.93 7.69
C LEU A 89 10.49 -28.96 6.85
N ALA A 90 10.59 -28.11 5.83
CA ALA A 90 11.79 -28.01 5.00
C ALA A 90 12.99 -27.51 5.80
N TYR A 91 12.80 -26.49 6.64
CA TYR A 91 13.83 -25.94 7.52
C TYR A 91 14.32 -26.98 8.54
N SER A 92 13.40 -27.73 9.16
CA SER A 92 13.74 -28.80 10.10
C SER A 92 14.57 -29.92 9.47
N LYS A 93 14.27 -30.29 8.20
CA LYS A 93 15.05 -31.28 7.44
C LYS A 93 16.45 -30.77 7.06
N GLN A 94 16.59 -29.48 6.77
CA GLN A 94 17.89 -28.86 6.50
C GLN A 94 18.79 -28.92 7.74
N LEU A 95 18.26 -28.62 8.93
CA LEU A 95 19.02 -28.72 10.19
C LEU A 95 19.48 -30.16 10.50
N GLN A 96 18.66 -31.17 10.19
CA GLN A 96 19.00 -32.58 10.42
C GLN A 96 20.02 -33.14 9.42
N SER A 97 20.23 -32.48 8.27
CA SER A 97 21.15 -32.92 7.22
C SER A 97 22.55 -32.30 7.32
N GLY A 98 22.85 -31.61 8.43
CA GLY A 98 24.20 -31.17 8.78
C GLY A 98 24.79 -30.10 7.84
N LYS A 99 23.95 -29.22 7.30
CA LYS A 99 24.36 -27.95 6.69
C LYS A 99 23.92 -26.78 7.54
#